data_AF-A0A1F6BX78-F1
#
_entry.id   AF-A0A1F6BX78-F1
#
_cell.length_a   1.000
_cell.length_b   1.000
_cell.length_c   1.000
_cell.angle_alpha   90.00
_cell.angle_beta   90.00
_cell.angle_gamma   90.00
#
_symmetry.space_group_name_H-M   'P 1'
#
loop_
_entity.id
_entity.type
_entity.pdbx_description
1 polymer ?
#
loop_
_entity_poly.entity_id
_entity_poly.type
_entity_poly.pdbx_seq_one_letter_code
_entity_poly.pdbx_strand_id
1 'polypeptide(L)'
;MVQNKEKYLKAKEFRQRGFTYSEISKIVGISKATVSNWFGKQSFSKKVRKDNELKARRDNVKRVSLVNKARNAERSSRYKEAIKSAETEFKHFKASPLFLTGLAIYIADGDLIHPTQIRLPNQRTSIHKIFKRFLNEFLGMERTEIYSKPHLTIVNEAVAKKKLLVWIDRLPRIVLNG
;
A
#
# COMPACT_ATOMS: atom_id res chain seq x y z
N MET A 1 -23.28 -23.50 -39.67
CA MET A 1 -24.40 -24.15 -38.94
C MET A 1 -23.92 -24.50 -37.53
N VAL A 2 -24.74 -24.31 -36.49
CA VAL A 2 -24.34 -24.61 -35.10
C VAL A 2 -24.42 -26.13 -34.89
N GLN A 3 -23.28 -26.79 -34.69
CA GLN A 3 -23.17 -28.26 -34.56
C GLN A 3 -23.88 -28.85 -33.32
N ASN A 4 -24.47 -28.05 -32.43
CA ASN A 4 -25.19 -28.54 -31.26
C ASN A 4 -26.32 -27.59 -30.84
N LYS A 5 -27.52 -27.80 -31.41
CA LYS A 5 -28.70 -26.92 -31.26
C LYS A 5 -29.19 -26.85 -29.81
N GLU A 6 -29.13 -27.96 -29.07
CA GLU A 6 -29.55 -28.04 -27.67
C GLU A 6 -28.65 -27.19 -26.76
N LYS A 7 -27.33 -27.34 -26.89
CA LYS A 7 -26.36 -26.54 -26.13
C LYS A 7 -26.49 -25.05 -26.44
N TYR A 8 -26.80 -24.68 -27.69
CA TYR A 8 -27.05 -23.29 -28.06
C TYR A 8 -28.30 -22.70 -27.39
N LEU A 9 -29.43 -23.43 -27.40
CA LEU A 9 -30.67 -22.96 -26.76
C LEU A 9 -30.49 -22.77 -25.25
N LYS A 10 -29.86 -23.75 -24.59
CA LYS A 10 -29.53 -23.67 -23.17
C LYS A 10 -28.60 -22.50 -22.85
N ALA A 11 -27.55 -22.30 -23.67
CA ALA A 11 -26.63 -21.18 -23.50
C ALA A 11 -27.30 -19.81 -23.74
N LYS A 12 -28.26 -19.72 -24.68
CA LYS A 12 -29.04 -18.51 -24.96
C LYS A 12 -29.92 -18.14 -23.77
N GLU A 13 -30.61 -19.11 -23.19
CA GLU A 13 -31.44 -18.93 -22.00
C GLU A 13 -30.61 -18.39 -20.82
N PHE A 14 -29.47 -19.03 -20.51
CA PHE A 14 -28.58 -18.54 -19.46
C PHE A 14 -28.05 -17.14 -19.77
N ARG A 15 -27.73 -16.84 -21.04
CA ARG A 15 -27.26 -15.51 -21.40
C ARG A 15 -28.33 -14.45 -21.20
N GLN A 16 -29.58 -14.73 -21.57
CA GLN A 16 -30.71 -13.83 -21.34
C GLN A 16 -31.01 -13.62 -19.85
N ARG A 17 -30.78 -14.64 -19.02
CA ARG A 17 -30.88 -14.58 -17.56
C ARG A 17 -29.73 -13.81 -16.88
N GLY A 18 -28.71 -13.37 -17.61
CA GLY A 18 -27.62 -12.55 -17.08
C GLY A 18 -26.27 -13.24 -16.91
N PHE A 19 -26.16 -14.54 -17.22
CA PHE A 19 -24.93 -15.29 -16.97
C PHE A 19 -23.78 -14.82 -17.89
N THR A 20 -22.57 -14.78 -17.36
CA THR A 20 -21.34 -14.50 -18.11
C THR A 20 -20.95 -15.67 -19.00
N TYR A 21 -20.12 -15.41 -20.02
CA TYR A 21 -19.65 -16.47 -20.91
C TYR A 21 -18.83 -17.54 -20.19
N SER A 22 -18.10 -17.17 -19.13
CA SER A 22 -17.35 -18.11 -18.31
C SER A 22 -18.27 -19.04 -17.51
N GLU A 23 -19.37 -18.51 -16.96
CA GLU A 23 -20.36 -19.33 -16.24
C GLU A 23 -21.11 -20.26 -17.18
N ILE A 24 -21.56 -19.74 -18.33
CA ILE A 24 -22.22 -20.53 -19.37
C ILE A 24 -21.32 -21.66 -19.87
N SER A 25 -20.04 -21.36 -20.10
CA SER A 25 -19.04 -22.34 -20.52
C SER A 25 -18.93 -23.51 -19.52
N LYS A 26 -18.90 -23.21 -18.21
CA LYS A 26 -18.86 -24.21 -17.14
C LYS A 26 -20.15 -25.02 -17.03
N ILE A 27 -21.31 -24.36 -17.10
CA ILE A 27 -22.63 -25.00 -16.90
C ILE A 27 -23.03 -25.86 -18.11
N VAL A 28 -22.74 -25.42 -19.33
CA VAL A 28 -23.16 -26.09 -20.57
C VAL A 28 -22.09 -27.05 -21.10
N GLY A 29 -20.85 -26.98 -20.58
CA GLY A 29 -19.75 -27.84 -21.00
C GLY A 29 -19.31 -27.54 -22.44
N ILE A 30 -19.06 -26.27 -22.74
CA ILE A 30 -18.56 -25.78 -24.03
C ILE A 30 -17.45 -24.78 -23.82
N SER A 31 -16.58 -24.58 -24.81
CA SER A 31 -15.52 -23.58 -24.69
C SER A 31 -16.11 -22.16 -24.62
N LYS A 32 -15.45 -21.28 -23.86
CA LYS A 32 -15.81 -19.85 -23.80
C LYS A 32 -15.75 -19.18 -25.17
N ALA A 33 -14.83 -19.61 -26.04
CA ALA A 33 -14.72 -19.11 -27.41
C ALA A 33 -15.99 -19.40 -28.22
N THR A 34 -16.56 -20.60 -28.09
CA THR A 34 -17.83 -20.97 -28.74
C THR A 34 -18.98 -20.08 -28.28
N VAL A 35 -19.10 -19.82 -26.97
CA VAL A 35 -20.12 -18.91 -26.42
C VAL A 35 -19.95 -17.48 -26.96
N SER A 36 -18.71 -17.01 -27.02
CA SER A 36 -18.38 -15.68 -27.57
C SER A 36 -18.75 -15.58 -29.05
N ASN A 37 -18.45 -16.62 -29.84
CA ASN A 37 -18.79 -16.67 -31.26
C ASN A 37 -20.32 -16.63 -31.48
N TRP A 38 -21.09 -17.31 -30.63
CA TRP A 38 -22.56 -17.33 -30.73
C TRP A 38 -23.21 -16.00 -30.36
N PHE A 39 -22.79 -15.38 -29.27
CA PHE A 39 -23.51 -14.25 -28.69
C PHE A 39 -22.80 -12.90 -28.79
N GLY A 40 -21.53 -12.86 -29.21
CA GLY A 40 -20.71 -11.65 -29.21
C GLY A 40 -21.24 -10.50 -30.07
N LYS A 41 -21.92 -10.83 -31.18
CA LYS A 41 -22.50 -9.82 -32.09
C LYS A 41 -23.94 -9.44 -31.72
N GLN A 42 -24.60 -10.18 -30.83
CA GLN A 42 -26.01 -9.99 -30.53
C GLN A 42 -26.26 -8.81 -29.58
N SER A 43 -27.22 -7.95 -29.91
CA SER A 43 -27.54 -6.71 -29.18
C SER A 43 -27.94 -6.99 -27.72
N PHE A 44 -28.80 -7.98 -27.47
CA PHE A 44 -29.20 -8.35 -26.11
C PHE A 44 -28.00 -8.82 -25.27
N SER A 45 -27.05 -9.54 -25.87
CA SER A 45 -25.85 -10.01 -25.17
C SER A 45 -24.93 -8.84 -24.79
N LYS A 46 -24.85 -7.80 -25.63
CA LYS A 46 -24.13 -6.56 -25.29
C LYS A 46 -24.79 -5.84 -24.10
N LYS A 47 -26.12 -5.80 -24.04
CA LYS A 47 -26.86 -5.24 -22.89
C LYS A 47 -26.55 -6.01 -21.60
N VAL A 48 -26.66 -7.34 -21.63
CA VAL A 48 -26.33 -8.18 -20.48
C VAL A 48 -24.87 -7.99 -20.02
N ARG A 49 -23.94 -7.82 -20.96
CA ARG A 49 -22.55 -7.50 -20.62
C ARG A 49 -22.45 -6.20 -19.83
N LYS A 50 -23.11 -5.13 -20.28
CA LYS A 50 -23.11 -3.83 -19.60
C LYS A 50 -23.72 -3.94 -18.20
N ASP A 51 -24.82 -4.68 -18.04
CA ASP A 51 -25.46 -4.90 -16.74
C ASP A 51 -24.53 -5.66 -15.78
N ASN A 52 -23.84 -6.69 -16.28
CA ASN A 52 -22.83 -7.42 -15.50
C ASN A 52 -21.63 -6.54 -15.11
N GLU A 53 -21.16 -5.67 -16.00
CA GLU A 53 -20.09 -4.71 -15.70
C GLU A 53 -20.52 -3.71 -14.61
N LEU A 54 -21.76 -3.20 -14.67
CA LEU A 54 -22.31 -2.32 -13.64
C LEU A 54 -22.44 -3.02 -12.29
N LYS A 55 -22.94 -4.26 -12.27
CA LYS A 55 -23.03 -5.07 -11.06
C LYS A 55 -21.65 -5.34 -10.47
N ALA A 56 -20.71 -5.83 -11.29
CA ALA A 56 -19.35 -6.09 -10.87
C ALA A 56 -18.64 -4.84 -10.33
N ARG A 57 -18.88 -3.66 -10.93
CA ARG A 57 -18.36 -2.38 -10.43
C ARG A 57 -18.88 -2.08 -9.03
N ARG A 58 -20.20 -2.21 -8.80
CA ARG A 58 -20.81 -1.97 -7.48
C ARG A 58 -20.26 -2.92 -6.41
N ASP A 59 -20.17 -4.21 -6.74
CA ASP A 59 -19.66 -5.22 -5.82
C ASP A 59 -18.17 -5.01 -5.53
N ASN A 60 -17.38 -4.62 -6.53
CA ASN A 60 -15.97 -4.31 -6.33
C ASN A 60 -15.77 -3.08 -5.44
N VAL A 61 -16.60 -2.03 -5.57
CA VAL A 61 -16.54 -0.86 -4.66
C VAL A 61 -16.77 -1.29 -3.22
N LYS A 62 -17.81 -2.09 -2.95
CA LYS A 62 -18.09 -2.62 -1.60
C LYS A 62 -16.92 -3.44 -1.07
N ARG A 63 -16.38 -4.36 -1.88
CA ARG A 63 -15.25 -5.20 -1.51
C ARG A 63 -14.00 -4.38 -1.19
N VAL A 64 -13.64 -3.42 -2.04
CA VAL A 64 -12.50 -2.52 -1.82
C VAL A 64 -12.69 -1.69 -0.56
N SER A 65 -13.91 -1.19 -0.30
CA SER A 65 -14.22 -0.47 0.93
C SER A 65 -13.99 -1.31 2.19
N LEU A 66 -14.40 -2.58 2.20
CA LEU A 66 -14.18 -3.48 3.34
C LEU A 66 -12.69 -3.76 3.56
N VAL A 67 -11.94 -4.03 2.49
CA VAL A 67 -10.49 -4.24 2.56
C VAL A 67 -9.78 -2.98 3.08
N ASN A 68 -10.18 -1.81 2.61
CA ASN A 68 -9.61 -0.55 3.08
C ASN A 68 -9.92 -0.28 4.56
N LYS A 69 -11.14 -0.60 5.04
CA LYS A 69 -11.50 -0.48 6.45
C LYS A 69 -10.61 -1.35 7.33
N ALA A 70 -10.42 -2.62 6.95
CA ALA A 70 -9.54 -3.54 7.67
C ALA A 70 -8.08 -3.04 7.70
N ARG A 71 -7.54 -2.65 6.54
CA ARG A 71 -6.17 -2.11 6.42
C ARG A 71 -5.97 -0.83 7.23
N ASN A 72 -6.97 0.04 7.28
CA ASN A 72 -6.90 1.28 8.06
C ASN A 72 -6.87 1.00 9.56
N ALA A 73 -7.67 0.03 10.04
CA ALA A 73 -7.65 -0.39 11.43
C ALA A 73 -6.29 -0.96 11.83
N GLU A 74 -5.73 -1.85 11.00
CA GLU A 74 -4.40 -2.42 11.21
C GLU A 74 -3.31 -1.34 11.22
N ARG A 75 -3.32 -0.42 10.24
CA ARG A 75 -2.36 0.70 10.19
C ARG A 75 -2.45 1.58 11.43
N SER A 76 -3.66 1.86 11.90
CA SER A 76 -3.90 2.66 13.10
C SER A 76 -3.30 1.97 14.35
N SER A 77 -3.48 0.65 14.49
CA SER A 77 -2.86 -0.10 15.59
C SER A 77 -1.34 -0.01 15.56
N ARG A 78 -0.73 -0.29 14.40
CA ARG A 78 0.73 -0.21 14.21
C ARG A 78 1.28 1.17 14.54
N TYR A 79 0.58 2.24 14.17
CA TYR A 79 0.99 3.60 14.50
C TYR A 79 0.88 3.90 15.99
N LYS A 80 -0.18 3.45 16.66
CA LYS A 80 -0.30 3.60 18.12
C LYS A 80 0.82 2.89 18.86
N GLU A 81 1.14 1.66 18.47
CA GLU A 81 2.25 0.89 19.02
C GLU A 81 3.61 1.56 18.77
N ALA A 82 3.80 2.11 17.56
CA ALA A 82 5.00 2.85 17.21
C ALA A 82 5.20 4.11 18.05
N ILE A 83 4.13 4.87 18.30
CA ILE A 83 4.18 6.06 19.17
C ILE A 83 4.56 5.65 20.60
N LYS A 84 3.90 4.63 21.15
CA LYS A 84 4.16 4.14 22.51
C LYS A 84 5.59 3.61 22.67
N SER A 85 6.08 2.85 21.69
CA SER A 85 7.47 2.37 21.70
C SER A 85 8.46 3.52 21.55
N ALA A 86 8.21 4.48 20.66
CA ALA A 86 9.06 5.65 20.47
C ALA A 86 9.27 6.46 21.76
N GLU A 87 8.23 6.63 22.57
CA GLU A 87 8.35 7.32 23.87
C GLU A 87 9.25 6.59 24.85
N THR A 88 9.18 5.26 24.85
CA THR A 88 10.04 4.42 25.68
C THR A 88 11.48 4.45 25.16
N GLU A 89 11.67 4.22 23.86
CA GLU A 89 12.95 4.25 23.15
C GLU A 89 13.69 5.57 23.37
N PHE A 90 12.99 6.70 23.27
CA PHE A 90 13.58 8.02 23.49
C PHE A 90 14.23 8.16 24.88
N LYS A 91 13.57 7.66 25.94
CA LYS A 91 14.12 7.72 27.31
C LYS A 91 15.43 6.95 27.45
N HIS A 92 15.58 5.85 26.71
CA HIS A 92 16.77 5.02 26.73
C HIS A 92 17.87 5.58 25.83
N PHE A 93 17.51 6.13 24.67
CA PHE A 93 18.49 6.56 23.66
C PHE A 93 18.96 8.00 23.81
N LYS A 94 18.29 8.83 24.61
CA LYS A 94 18.62 10.26 24.75
C LYS A 94 20.06 10.59 25.16
N ALA A 95 20.77 9.66 25.80
CA ALA A 95 22.16 9.85 26.18
C ALA A 95 23.16 9.44 25.07
N SER A 96 22.70 8.80 23.99
CA SER A 96 23.56 8.36 22.90
C SER A 96 23.93 9.54 21.99
N PRO A 97 25.23 9.82 21.77
CA PRO A 97 25.66 10.88 20.87
C PRO A 97 25.17 10.66 19.43
N LEU A 98 25.16 9.41 18.94
CA LEU A 98 24.68 9.09 17.60
C LEU A 98 23.17 9.34 17.47
N PHE A 99 22.39 9.01 18.50
CA PHE A 99 20.95 9.25 18.51
C PHE A 99 20.64 10.74 18.38
N LEU A 100 21.21 11.57 19.26
CA LEU A 100 21.02 13.01 19.24
C LEU A 100 21.51 13.64 17.92
N THR A 101 22.68 13.21 17.44
CA THR A 101 23.24 13.69 16.17
C THR A 101 22.33 13.34 14.98
N GLY A 102 21.79 12.11 14.94
CA GLY A 102 20.89 11.70 13.87
C GLY A 102 19.57 12.47 13.87
N LEU A 103 18.99 12.74 15.05
CA LEU A 103 17.81 13.60 15.17
C LEU A 103 18.12 15.04 14.73
N ALA A 104 19.23 15.61 15.19
CA ALA A 104 19.64 16.97 14.85
C ALA A 104 19.87 17.14 13.34
N ILE A 105 20.58 16.18 12.70
CA ILE A 105 20.75 16.15 11.24
C ILE A 105 19.40 16.15 10.53
N TYR A 106 18.46 15.33 11.00
CA TYR A 106 17.16 15.22 10.34
C TYR A 106 16.29 16.46 10.54
N ILE A 107 16.37 17.12 11.69
CA ILE A 107 15.69 18.40 11.93
C ILE A 107 16.24 19.49 11.01
N ALA A 108 17.57 19.54 10.84
CA ALA A 108 18.23 20.58 10.06
C ALA A 108 18.01 20.43 8.55
N ASP A 109 18.22 19.22 8.02
CA ASP A 109 18.32 18.97 6.59
C ASP A 109 17.25 17.99 6.07
N GLY A 110 16.44 17.38 6.94
CA GLY A 110 15.48 16.35 6.59
C GLY A 110 14.11 16.87 6.14
N ASP A 111 13.38 16.04 5.40
CA ASP A 111 12.02 16.33 4.96
C ASP A 111 11.00 16.03 6.06
N LEU A 112 10.58 17.05 6.81
CA LEU A 112 9.54 16.93 7.84
C LEU A 112 8.12 16.86 7.26
N ILE A 113 7.93 17.23 5.99
CA ILE A 113 6.61 17.40 5.35
C ILE A 113 6.10 16.07 4.79
N HIS A 114 6.96 15.26 4.18
CA HIS A 114 6.53 14.02 3.54
C HIS A 114 5.95 13.03 4.57
N PRO A 115 4.71 12.53 4.40
CA PRO A 115 3.97 11.86 5.46
C PRO A 115 4.53 10.48 5.84
N THR A 116 5.19 9.79 4.91
CA THR A 116 5.55 8.37 5.05
C THR A 116 7.01 8.04 4.73
N GLN A 117 7.79 9.02 4.25
CA GLN A 117 9.16 8.78 3.83
C GLN A 117 10.10 9.54 4.73
N ILE A 118 11.21 8.89 5.09
CA ILE A 118 12.34 9.56 5.69
C ILE A 118 13.25 9.97 4.53
N ARG A 119 13.26 11.25 4.20
CA ARG A 119 14.12 11.81 3.15
C ARG A 119 15.11 12.78 3.78
N LEU A 120 16.39 12.60 3.46
CA LEU A 120 17.46 13.50 3.85
C LEU A 120 18.20 13.94 2.59
N PRO A 121 17.80 15.05 1.97
CA PRO A 121 18.61 15.70 0.95
C PRO A 121 19.84 16.36 1.59
N ASN A 122 21.04 16.05 1.12
CA ASN A 122 22.25 16.72 1.57
C ASN A 122 23.37 16.52 0.55
N GLN A 123 24.34 17.43 0.43
CA GLN A 123 25.47 17.21 -0.50
C GLN A 123 26.67 16.51 0.16
N ARG A 124 26.68 16.40 1.49
CA ARG A 124 27.82 15.88 2.24
C ARG A 124 27.69 14.38 2.49
N THR A 125 28.57 13.60 1.87
CA THR A 125 28.64 12.14 2.04
C THR A 125 28.83 11.71 3.52
N SER A 126 29.54 12.50 4.33
CA SER A 126 29.72 12.24 5.76
C SER A 126 28.39 12.28 6.52
N ILE A 127 27.52 13.26 6.22
CA ILE A 127 26.18 13.39 6.80
C ILE A 127 25.34 12.15 6.47
N HIS A 128 25.34 11.70 5.21
CA HIS A 128 24.65 10.47 4.82
C HIS A 128 25.20 9.23 5.54
N LYS A 129 26.52 9.12 5.75
CA LYS A 129 27.12 7.99 6.48
C LYS A 129 26.64 7.95 7.93
N ILE A 130 26.67 9.08 8.63
CA ILE A 130 26.20 9.20 10.01
C ILE A 130 24.71 8.88 10.08
N PHE A 131 23.91 9.48 9.19
CA PHE A 131 22.47 9.28 9.19
C PHE A 131 22.07 7.83 8.88
N LYS A 132 22.76 7.16 7.94
CA LYS A 132 22.53 5.73 7.67
C LYS A 132 22.85 4.85 8.88
N ARG A 133 23.90 5.17 9.63
CA ARG A 133 24.20 4.46 10.88
C ARG A 133 23.09 4.68 11.91
N PHE A 134 22.61 5.91 12.07
CA PHE A 134 21.46 6.23 12.92
C PHE A 134 20.20 5.44 12.51
N LEU A 135 19.87 5.39 11.22
CA LEU A 135 18.73 4.64 10.69
C LEU A 135 18.83 3.14 11.00
N ASN A 136 20.02 2.56 10.86
CA ASN A 136 20.25 1.16 11.15
C ASN A 136 20.19 0.86 12.66
N GLU A 137 20.85 1.69 13.48
CA GLU A 137 21.02 1.43 14.91
C GLU A 137 19.75 1.70 15.73
N PHE A 138 18.98 2.74 15.39
CA PHE A 138 17.81 3.14 16.19
C PHE A 138 16.47 2.85 15.52
N LEU A 139 16.42 2.88 14.17
CA LEU A 139 15.19 2.57 13.43
C LEU A 139 15.19 1.15 12.85
N GLY A 140 16.26 0.38 13.04
CA GLY A 140 16.36 -1.01 12.58
C GLY A 140 16.37 -1.16 11.06
N MET A 141 16.71 -0.10 10.32
CA MET A 141 16.67 -0.14 8.86
C MET A 141 17.88 -0.87 8.29
N GLU A 142 17.63 -1.88 7.48
CA GLU A 142 18.67 -2.61 6.77
C GLU A 142 19.21 -1.83 5.56
N ARG A 143 20.43 -2.15 5.13
CA ARG A 143 21.07 -1.47 3.98
C ARG A 143 20.24 -1.57 2.69
N THR A 144 19.51 -2.67 2.50
CA THR A 144 18.64 -2.91 1.35
C THR A 144 17.40 -2.04 1.34
N GLU A 145 16.96 -1.55 2.50
CA GLU A 145 15.79 -0.70 2.67
C GLU A 145 16.13 0.79 2.53
N ILE A 146 17.42 1.13 2.58
CA ILE A 146 17.93 2.49 2.48
C ILE A 146 18.37 2.77 1.04
N TYR A 147 17.56 3.55 0.32
CA TYR A 147 17.98 4.10 -0.95
C TYR A 147 18.93 5.29 -0.71
N SER A 148 20.19 5.16 -1.14
CA SER A 148 21.22 6.18 -0.90
C SER A 148 21.92 6.56 -2.22
N LYS A 149 21.87 7.85 -2.54
CA LYS A 149 22.66 8.52 -3.58
C LYS A 149 23.58 9.57 -2.91
N PRO A 150 24.58 10.11 -3.63
CA PRO A 150 25.49 11.10 -3.07
C PRO A 150 24.81 12.32 -2.46
N HIS A 151 23.63 12.69 -2.99
CA HIS A 151 22.89 13.89 -2.60
C HIS A 151 21.59 13.61 -1.81
N LEU A 152 21.27 12.33 -1.54
CA LEU A 152 19.94 11.95 -1.05
C LEU A 152 19.93 10.59 -0.36
N THR A 153 19.35 10.52 0.83
CA THR A 153 18.95 9.27 1.49
C THR A 153 17.44 9.20 1.60
N ILE A 154 16.84 8.08 1.19
CA ILE A 154 15.40 7.83 1.30
C ILE A 154 15.16 6.47 1.96
N VAL A 155 14.22 6.44 2.90
CA VAL A 155 13.61 5.23 3.43
C VAL A 155 12.09 5.33 3.27
N ASN A 156 11.49 4.27 2.73
CA ASN A 156 10.05 4.14 2.48
C ASN A 156 9.37 3.34 3.58
N GLU A 157 9.50 3.78 4.83
CA GLU A 157 8.91 3.10 5.98
C GLU A 157 8.17 4.11 6.86
N ALA A 158 6.83 4.00 6.87
CA ALA A 158 5.96 5.00 7.46
C ALA A 158 5.96 4.95 8.99
N VAL A 159 6.18 3.76 9.56
CA VAL A 159 6.19 3.55 11.02
C VAL A 159 7.45 4.19 11.63
N ALA A 160 8.61 3.95 11.02
CA ALA A 160 9.90 4.54 11.32
C ALA A 160 9.85 6.06 11.16
N LYS A 161 9.24 6.57 10.09
CA LYS A 161 9.00 8.01 9.93
C LYS A 161 8.17 8.57 11.09
N LYS A 162 7.12 7.87 11.53
CA LYS A 162 6.32 8.29 12.70
C LYS A 162 7.12 8.26 13.99
N LYS A 163 7.91 7.20 14.25
CA LYS A 163 8.80 7.12 15.41
C LYS A 163 9.79 8.29 15.44
N LEU A 164 10.45 8.55 14.32
CA LEU A 164 11.40 9.65 14.17
C LEU A 164 10.78 11.00 14.52
N LEU A 165 9.57 11.27 14.04
CA LEU A 165 8.86 12.51 14.35
C LEU A 165 8.47 12.61 15.83
N VAL A 166 8.06 11.50 16.46
CA VAL A 166 7.79 11.46 17.91
C VAL A 166 9.06 11.77 18.70
N TRP A 167 10.20 11.20 18.33
CA TRP A 167 11.49 11.51 18.98
C TRP A 167 11.88 12.98 18.84
N ILE A 168 11.66 13.57 17.66
CA ILE A 168 11.92 14.99 17.40
C ILE A 168 11.05 15.89 18.29
N ASP A 169 9.75 15.60 18.39
CA ASP A 169 8.83 16.36 19.25
C ASP A 169 9.21 16.29 20.74
N ARG A 170 9.92 15.24 21.15
CA ARG A 170 10.37 15.06 22.54
C ARG A 170 11.70 15.75 22.85
N LEU A 171 12.51 16.12 21.86
CA LEU A 171 13.82 16.77 22.07
C LEU A 171 13.77 18.05 22.92
N PRO A 172 12.82 18.99 22.71
CA PRO A 172 12.76 20.21 23.52
C PRO A 172 12.63 19.93 25.02
N ARG A 173 12.03 18.81 25.42
CA ARG A 173 11.89 18.45 26.85
C ARG A 173 13.22 18.14 27.53
N ILE A 174 14.26 17.80 26.78
CA ILE A 174 15.61 17.60 27.32
C ILE A 174 16.34 18.93 27.39
N VAL A 175 16.24 19.73 26.32
CA VAL A 175 17.06 20.94 26.14
C VAL A 175 16.53 22.11 26.96
N LEU A 176 15.21 22.21 27.14
CA LEU A 176 14.56 23.37 27.78
C LEU A 176 14.12 23.10 29.22
N ASN A 177 14.02 21.85 29.65
CA ASN A 177 13.62 21.48 31.02
C ASN A 177 14.77 20.80 31.80
N GLY A 178 16.01 20.97 31.31
CA GLY A 178 17.24 20.50 31.97
C GLY A 178 17.82 21.55 32.90
#